data_AF-A0AA85AGD2-F1
#
_entry.id   AF-A0AA85AGD2-F1
#
_cell.length_a   1.000
_cell.length_b   1.000
_cell.length_c   1.000
_cell.angle_alpha   90.00
_cell.angle_beta   90.00
_cell.angle_gamma   90.00
#
_symmetry.space_group_name_H-M   'P 1'
#
loop_
_entity.id
_entity.type
_entity.pdbx_description
1 polymer ?
#
loop_
_entity_poly.entity_id
_entity_poly.type
_entity_poly.pdbx_seq_one_letter_code
_entity_poly.pdbx_strand_id
1 'polypeptide(L)'
;MISQKSTNNLEVSQLKDFIQSKFDHQLDCLKLRNTGNMAHTNFGLLPENMKTTHNATYILPKLMPTYRGHCPCVKFDYGQTYGTYTCKQFQDYRSTVLQSSMTPYKDSGNFPTIYSHNPKFLWNKRVKSHERYSDRFCYQLYNKDNYRSNELRNFEMAIQKHREYYLDKTGTKKPVPAFLIPLSDAQFIKDKYSA
;
A
#
# COMPACT_ATOMS: atom_id res chain seq x y z
N MET A 1 12.11 8.09 -60.57
CA MET A 1 12.54 8.39 -59.19
C MET A 1 12.20 9.86 -58.89
N ILE A 2 11.07 10.16 -58.24
CA ILE A 2 10.80 11.48 -57.64
C ILE A 2 10.05 11.29 -56.31
N SER A 3 10.77 11.62 -55.23
CA SER A 3 10.42 12.17 -53.92
C SER A 3 9.01 12.00 -53.31
N GLN A 4 8.92 11.24 -52.21
CA GLN A 4 7.82 11.29 -51.22
C GLN A 4 8.33 11.59 -49.79
N LYS A 5 9.31 12.48 -49.62
CA LYS A 5 9.97 12.71 -48.30
C LYS A 5 9.67 14.04 -47.59
N SER A 6 8.68 14.83 -48.03
CA SER A 6 8.49 16.20 -47.53
C SER A 6 7.36 16.42 -46.51
N THR A 7 6.42 15.48 -46.31
CA THR A 7 5.21 15.75 -45.51
C THR A 7 5.34 15.38 -44.03
N ASN A 8 6.26 14.48 -43.66
CA ASN A 8 6.36 13.97 -42.28
C ASN A 8 7.16 14.87 -41.33
N ASN A 9 7.91 15.84 -41.85
CA ASN A 9 8.78 16.69 -41.03
C ASN A 9 8.02 17.85 -40.38
N LEU A 10 6.93 18.32 -40.99
CA LEU A 10 6.13 19.44 -40.49
C LEU A 10 5.27 19.04 -39.27
N GLU A 11 4.74 17.81 -39.25
CA GLU A 11 3.94 17.31 -38.11
C GLU A 11 4.81 16.98 -36.89
N VAL A 12 6.03 16.49 -37.11
CA VAL A 12 6.95 16.16 -36.01
C VAL A 12 7.51 17.42 -35.34
N SER A 13 7.74 18.50 -36.08
CA SER A 13 8.14 19.79 -35.48
C SER A 13 7.00 20.39 -34.66
N GLN A 14 5.76 20.36 -35.17
CA GLN A 14 4.59 20.86 -34.46
C GLN A 14 4.32 20.09 -33.15
N LEU A 15 4.53 18.77 -33.15
CA LEU A 15 4.44 17.96 -31.93
C LEU A 15 5.54 18.27 -30.92
N LYS A 16 6.78 18.52 -31.38
CA LYS A 16 7.88 18.91 -30.49
C LYS A 16 7.63 20.27 -29.85
N ASP A 17 7.14 21.23 -30.62
CA ASP A 17 6.82 22.58 -30.12
C ASP A 17 5.66 22.55 -29.12
N PHE A 18 4.66 21.67 -29.34
CA PHE A 18 3.55 21.47 -28.40
C PHE A 18 4.01 20.83 -27.08
N ILE A 19 4.91 19.84 -27.13
CA ILE A 19 5.46 19.19 -25.94
C ILE A 19 6.34 20.16 -25.16
N GLN A 20 7.16 20.97 -25.85
CA GLN A 20 8.02 21.97 -25.21
C GLN A 20 7.20 23.06 -24.53
N SER A 21 6.15 23.56 -25.19
CA SER A 21 5.19 24.52 -24.63
C SER A 21 4.51 24.00 -23.34
N LYS A 22 4.16 22.70 -23.30
CA LYS A 22 3.58 22.07 -22.11
C LYS A 22 4.56 21.98 -20.94
N PHE A 23 5.83 21.69 -21.22
CA PHE A 23 6.88 21.64 -20.20
C PHE A 23 7.17 23.03 -19.61
N ASP A 24 7.26 24.05 -20.47
CA ASP A 24 7.59 25.42 -20.05
C ASP A 24 6.47 26.02 -19.18
N HIS A 25 5.21 25.79 -19.53
CA HIS A 25 4.06 26.20 -18.72
C HIS A 25 4.05 25.51 -17.34
N GLN A 26 4.52 24.27 -17.26
CA GLN A 26 4.57 23.52 -16.00
C GLN A 26 5.69 24.02 -15.07
N LEU A 27 6.81 24.49 -15.63
CA LEU A 27 7.90 25.13 -14.89
C LEU A 27 7.51 26.51 -14.36
N ASP A 28 6.76 27.32 -15.10
CA ASP A 28 6.33 28.65 -14.63
C ASP A 28 5.32 28.56 -13.49
N CYS A 29 4.44 27.55 -13.48
CA CYS A 29 3.55 27.27 -12.34
C CYS A 29 4.31 26.82 -11.07
N LEU A 30 5.53 26.29 -11.20
CA LEU A 30 6.38 25.87 -10.08
C LEU A 30 7.23 27.03 -9.55
N LYS A 31 7.66 27.97 -10.41
CA LYS A 31 8.41 29.18 -9.99
C LYS A 31 7.59 30.12 -9.10
N LEU A 32 6.27 30.17 -9.28
CA LEU A 32 5.36 30.97 -8.45
C LEU A 32 5.15 30.40 -7.04
N ARG A 33 5.72 29.22 -6.73
CA ARG A 33 5.53 28.53 -5.44
C ARG A 33 6.64 28.80 -4.42
N ASN A 34 7.76 29.43 -4.82
CA ASN A 34 8.96 29.57 -3.99
C ASN A 34 9.34 31.00 -3.59
N THR A 35 8.55 32.02 -3.89
CA THR A 35 8.74 33.37 -3.33
C THR A 35 7.82 33.57 -2.14
N GLY A 36 8.28 33.13 -0.97
CA GLY A 36 7.68 33.53 0.30
C GLY A 36 7.79 35.04 0.46
N ASN A 37 6.69 35.75 0.29
CA ASN A 37 6.49 37.10 0.81
C ASN A 37 5.03 37.22 1.26
N MET A 38 4.85 37.22 2.59
CA MET A 38 3.63 37.60 3.25
C MET A 38 3.43 39.11 3.04
N ALA A 39 2.61 39.50 2.07
CA ALA A 39 2.24 40.90 1.88
C ALA A 39 0.74 41.00 1.60
N HIS A 40 0.06 41.62 2.56
CA HIS A 40 -1.15 42.44 2.45
C HIS A 40 -2.31 41.96 1.56
N THR A 41 -3.45 41.77 2.22
CA THR A 41 -4.78 41.70 1.64
C THR A 41 -5.04 42.91 0.73
N ASN A 42 -4.82 42.75 -0.56
CA ASN A 42 -5.47 43.56 -1.59
C ASN A 42 -6.45 42.63 -2.30
N PHE A 43 -7.70 42.65 -1.85
CA PHE A 43 -8.80 42.16 -2.68
C PHE A 43 -8.73 42.94 -3.99
N GLY A 44 -8.51 42.24 -5.11
CA GLY A 44 -8.59 42.84 -6.43
C GLY A 44 -9.95 43.51 -6.57
N LEU A 45 -9.96 44.83 -6.58
CA LEU A 45 -11.13 45.63 -6.91
C LEU A 45 -11.58 45.18 -8.30
N LEU A 46 -12.84 44.75 -8.38
CA LEU A 46 -13.52 44.57 -9.66
C LEU A 46 -13.42 45.88 -10.45
N PRO A 47 -13.30 45.82 -11.79
CA PRO A 47 -13.24 47.03 -12.62
C PRO A 47 -14.43 47.93 -12.28
N GLU A 48 -14.17 49.24 -12.12
CA GLU A 48 -15.05 50.26 -11.53
C GLU A 48 -16.44 50.41 -12.19
N ASN A 49 -16.68 49.69 -13.28
CA ASN A 49 -17.83 49.78 -14.17
C ASN A 49 -18.62 48.47 -14.33
N MET A 50 -18.34 47.41 -13.55
CA MET A 50 -19.15 46.18 -13.55
C MET A 50 -20.33 46.29 -12.57
N LYS A 51 -21.51 46.70 -13.06
CA LYS A 51 -22.76 46.68 -12.28
C LYS A 51 -23.35 45.27 -12.27
N THR A 52 -23.19 44.54 -11.16
CA THR A 52 -23.92 43.28 -10.92
C THR A 52 -25.24 43.55 -10.21
N THR A 53 -26.33 42.91 -10.66
CA THR A 53 -27.67 43.02 -10.06
C THR A 53 -27.79 42.32 -8.71
N HIS A 54 -26.78 41.55 -8.32
CA HIS A 54 -26.77 40.78 -7.08
C HIS A 54 -25.62 41.25 -6.18
N ASN A 55 -25.93 41.52 -4.91
CA ASN A 55 -24.96 41.86 -3.90
C ASN A 55 -24.04 40.64 -3.68
N ALA A 56 -22.75 40.78 -3.97
CA ALA A 56 -21.78 39.70 -3.77
C ALA A 56 -21.58 39.47 -2.27
N THR A 57 -22.35 38.57 -1.68
CA THR A 57 -22.19 38.19 -0.27
C THR A 57 -20.87 37.46 -0.11
N TYR A 58 -20.01 37.98 0.77
CA TYR A 58 -18.76 37.33 1.15
C TYR A 58 -19.02 35.91 1.67
N ILE A 59 -18.49 34.91 0.96
CA ILE A 59 -18.54 33.50 1.39
C ILE A 59 -17.25 33.22 2.17
N LEU A 60 -17.39 32.77 3.42
CA LEU A 60 -16.26 32.39 4.27
C LEU A 60 -15.37 31.38 3.52
N PRO A 61 -14.02 31.52 3.55
CA PRO A 61 -13.10 30.62 2.86
C PRO A 61 -13.28 29.12 3.20
N LYS A 62 -13.84 28.82 4.39
CA LYS A 62 -14.19 27.46 4.83
C LYS A 62 -15.39 26.85 4.08
N LEU A 63 -16.26 27.70 3.54
CA LEU A 63 -17.43 27.33 2.74
C LEU A 63 -17.15 27.42 1.24
N MET A 64 -16.03 28.05 0.86
CA MET A 64 -15.59 28.10 -0.51
C MET A 64 -14.92 26.77 -0.90
N PRO A 65 -15.39 26.09 -1.95
CA PRO A 65 -14.78 24.83 -2.36
C PRO A 65 -13.32 25.05 -2.77
N THR A 66 -12.44 24.25 -2.19
CA THR A 66 -11.00 24.33 -2.42
C THR A 66 -10.70 24.08 -3.90
N TYR A 67 -10.17 25.09 -4.59
CA TYR A 67 -9.69 25.06 -5.99
C TYR A 67 -10.73 24.71 -7.08
N ARG A 68 -11.35 25.76 -7.65
CA ARG A 68 -12.20 25.75 -8.86
C ARG A 68 -11.37 25.80 -10.16
N GLY A 69 -10.20 25.15 -10.21
CA GLY A 69 -9.34 25.17 -11.40
C GLY A 69 -10.00 24.49 -12.61
N HIS A 70 -9.85 25.10 -13.79
CA HIS A 70 -10.28 24.49 -15.06
C HIS A 70 -9.33 23.35 -15.45
N CYS A 71 -9.88 22.19 -15.81
CA CYS A 71 -9.12 21.08 -16.39
C CYS A 71 -9.20 21.18 -17.92
N PRO A 72 -8.11 21.47 -18.63
CA PRO A 72 -8.13 21.53 -20.08
C PRO A 72 -8.54 20.17 -20.68
N CYS A 73 -9.23 20.20 -21.82
CA CYS A 73 -9.77 19.02 -22.52
C CYS A 73 -10.95 18.29 -21.83
N VAL A 74 -11.51 18.86 -20.76
CA VAL A 74 -12.63 18.29 -20.03
C VAL A 74 -13.74 19.34 -19.89
N LYS A 75 -14.99 18.91 -20.09
CA LYS A 75 -16.15 19.77 -19.88
C LYS A 75 -16.22 20.21 -18.41
N PHE A 76 -16.31 21.52 -18.17
CA PHE A 76 -16.44 22.06 -16.83
C PHE A 76 -17.88 21.89 -16.33
N ASP A 77 -18.06 21.09 -15.28
CA ASP A 77 -19.34 20.91 -14.60
C ASP A 77 -19.34 21.63 -13.25
N TYR A 78 -20.41 22.38 -12.97
CA TYR A 78 -20.55 23.14 -11.74
C TYR A 78 -20.55 22.21 -10.52
N GLY A 79 -19.75 22.56 -9.51
CA GLY A 79 -19.65 21.79 -8.26
C GLY A 79 -18.49 20.78 -8.22
N GLN A 80 -17.94 20.37 -9.37
CA GLN A 80 -16.75 19.50 -9.40
C GLN A 80 -15.47 20.33 -9.30
N THR A 81 -14.53 19.90 -8.45
CA THR A 81 -13.20 20.52 -8.35
C THR A 81 -12.21 19.74 -9.22
N TYR A 82 -11.13 20.40 -9.65
CA TYR A 82 -10.04 19.74 -10.40
C TYR A 82 -9.49 18.52 -9.65
N GLY A 83 -9.32 18.61 -8.32
CA GLY A 83 -8.83 17.52 -7.50
C GLY A 83 -9.79 16.34 -7.46
N THR A 84 -11.08 16.60 -7.25
CA THR A 84 -12.13 15.56 -7.27
C THR A 84 -12.21 14.89 -8.64
N TYR A 85 -12.18 15.68 -9.72
CA TYR A 85 -12.26 15.19 -11.07
C TYR A 85 -11.06 14.31 -11.44
N THR A 86 -9.84 14.80 -11.22
CA THR A 86 -8.62 14.03 -11.54
C THR A 86 -8.50 12.77 -10.70
N CYS A 87 -8.87 12.82 -9.41
CA CYS A 87 -8.92 11.64 -8.56
C CYS A 87 -9.90 10.59 -9.10
N LYS A 88 -11.12 11.00 -9.48
CA LYS A 88 -12.09 10.13 -10.14
C LYS A 88 -11.53 9.55 -11.44
N GLN A 89 -10.94 10.38 -12.30
CA GLN A 89 -10.37 9.94 -13.57
C GLN A 89 -9.28 8.87 -13.37
N PHE A 90 -8.39 9.04 -12.39
CA PHE A 90 -7.37 8.03 -12.06
C PHE A 90 -7.98 6.74 -11.52
N GLN A 91 -9.06 6.86 -10.74
CA GLN A 91 -9.75 5.70 -10.20
C GLN A 91 -10.52 4.94 -11.30
N ASP A 92 -11.16 5.65 -12.22
CA ASP A 92 -11.86 5.09 -13.38
C ASP A 92 -10.88 4.43 -14.36
N TYR A 93 -9.71 5.06 -14.59
CA TYR A 93 -8.65 4.43 -15.36
C TYR A 93 -8.14 3.16 -14.68
N ARG A 94 -7.91 3.19 -13.35
CA ARG A 94 -7.51 2.00 -12.60
C ARG A 94 -8.57 0.90 -12.67
N SER A 95 -9.84 1.23 -12.48
CA SER A 95 -10.93 0.25 -12.50
C SER A 95 -11.10 -0.38 -13.87
N THR A 96 -11.04 0.40 -14.95
CA THR A 96 -11.12 -0.10 -16.33
C THR A 96 -9.96 -1.03 -16.67
N VAL A 97 -8.72 -0.67 -16.31
CA VAL A 97 -7.53 -1.52 -16.47
C VAL A 97 -7.62 -2.81 -15.63
N LEU A 98 -8.17 -2.72 -14.42
CA LEU A 98 -8.37 -3.91 -13.58
C LEU A 98 -9.52 -4.79 -14.09
N GLN A 99 -10.56 -4.22 -14.68
CA GLN A 99 -11.64 -4.97 -15.33
C GLN A 99 -11.18 -5.65 -16.61
N SER A 100 -10.34 -4.99 -17.43
CA SER A 100 -9.77 -5.62 -18.63
C SER A 100 -8.86 -6.81 -18.29
N SER A 101 -8.27 -6.82 -17.09
CA SER A 101 -7.49 -7.97 -16.58
C SER A 101 -8.31 -9.24 -16.31
N MET A 102 -9.65 -9.18 -16.39
CA MET A 102 -10.51 -10.38 -16.34
C MET A 102 -10.50 -11.19 -17.64
N THR A 103 -10.03 -10.62 -18.75
CA THR A 103 -9.98 -11.30 -20.05
C THR A 103 -8.56 -11.75 -20.38
N PRO A 104 -8.29 -13.05 -20.65
CA PRO A 104 -6.94 -13.55 -20.95
C PRO A 104 -6.37 -13.06 -22.29
N TYR A 105 -7.17 -12.39 -23.12
CA TYR A 105 -6.93 -12.27 -24.56
C TYR A 105 -6.59 -10.87 -25.05
N LYS A 106 -6.60 -9.83 -24.20
CA LYS A 106 -6.44 -8.46 -24.71
C LYS A 106 -5.00 -7.99 -24.85
N ASP A 107 -4.09 -8.27 -23.93
CA ASP A 107 -2.66 -7.94 -24.12
C ASP A 107 -1.78 -8.70 -23.12
N SER A 108 -0.88 -9.57 -23.60
CA SER A 108 0.30 -10.09 -22.87
C SER A 108 0.10 -10.89 -21.56
N GLY A 109 -1.10 -11.43 -21.31
CA GLY A 109 -1.35 -12.32 -20.19
C GLY A 109 -1.33 -11.64 -18.81
N ASN A 110 -1.74 -12.37 -17.78
CA ASN A 110 -2.02 -11.78 -16.49
C ASN A 110 -0.79 -11.79 -15.56
N PHE A 111 -0.27 -10.61 -15.22
CA PHE A 111 0.79 -10.49 -14.21
C PHE A 111 0.22 -10.65 -12.79
N PRO A 112 0.87 -11.41 -11.88
CA PRO A 112 0.42 -11.53 -10.49
C PRO A 112 0.63 -10.20 -9.75
N THR A 113 -0.45 -9.46 -9.54
CA THR A 113 -0.49 -8.18 -8.82
C THR A 113 -1.43 -8.25 -7.61
N ILE A 114 -1.09 -7.51 -6.53
CA ILE A 114 -1.94 -7.39 -5.32
C ILE A 114 -3.21 -6.57 -5.57
N TYR A 115 -3.26 -5.84 -6.68
CA TYR A 115 -4.36 -4.96 -7.03
C TYR A 115 -5.39 -5.67 -7.94
N SER A 116 -5.19 -6.95 -8.26
CA SER A 116 -6.15 -7.72 -9.06
C SER A 116 -7.36 -8.13 -8.22
N HIS A 117 -8.55 -8.01 -8.81
CA HIS A 117 -9.81 -8.46 -8.21
C HIS A 117 -10.01 -9.99 -8.28
N ASN A 118 -9.15 -10.71 -9.00
CA ASN A 118 -9.25 -12.17 -9.11
C ASN A 118 -8.41 -12.86 -8.02
N PRO A 119 -9.03 -13.67 -7.14
CA PRO A 119 -8.36 -14.29 -5.99
C PRO A 119 -7.23 -15.23 -6.39
N LYS A 120 -7.29 -15.82 -7.59
CA LYS A 120 -6.24 -16.72 -8.10
C LYS A 120 -4.90 -16.00 -8.31
N PHE A 121 -4.92 -14.70 -8.65
CA PHE A 121 -3.69 -13.91 -8.78
C PHE A 121 -3.09 -13.50 -7.44
N LEU A 122 -3.95 -13.23 -6.44
CA LEU A 122 -3.50 -12.96 -5.08
C LEU A 122 -2.82 -14.19 -4.48
N TRP A 123 -3.41 -15.38 -4.66
CA TRP A 123 -2.80 -16.64 -4.25
C TRP A 123 -1.49 -16.92 -4.99
N ASN A 124 -1.46 -16.79 -6.32
CA ASN A 124 -0.24 -17.02 -7.09
C ASN A 124 0.91 -16.08 -6.71
N LYS A 125 0.62 -14.81 -6.37
CA LYS A 125 1.64 -13.87 -5.89
C LYS A 125 2.19 -14.29 -4.52
N ARG A 126 1.30 -14.71 -3.60
CA ARG A 126 1.68 -15.19 -2.27
C ARG A 126 2.54 -16.45 -2.36
N VAL A 127 2.12 -17.41 -3.18
CA VAL A 127 2.86 -18.65 -3.47
C VAL A 127 4.24 -18.31 -4.03
N LYS A 128 4.35 -17.47 -5.08
CA LYS A 128 5.64 -17.03 -5.63
C LYS A 128 6.54 -16.31 -4.64
N SER A 129 5.98 -15.55 -3.69
CA SER A 129 6.78 -14.89 -2.65
C SER A 129 7.31 -15.88 -1.60
N HIS A 130 6.56 -16.94 -1.31
CA HIS A 130 6.93 -18.00 -0.39
C HIS A 130 7.94 -18.97 -1.04
N GLU A 131 7.70 -19.33 -2.30
CA GLU A 131 8.56 -20.14 -3.17
C GLU A 131 9.80 -19.38 -3.66
N ARG A 132 9.92 -18.06 -3.41
CA ARG A 132 11.17 -17.32 -3.70
C ARG A 132 12.40 -18.03 -3.14
N TYR A 133 12.21 -18.80 -2.08
CA TYR A 133 13.27 -19.52 -1.40
C TYR A 133 13.18 -21.04 -1.52
N SER A 134 12.25 -21.59 -2.33
CA SER A 134 12.19 -23.04 -2.59
C SER A 134 13.41 -23.54 -3.35
N ASP A 135 13.94 -22.71 -4.25
CA ASP A 135 15.07 -23.06 -5.10
C ASP A 135 16.43 -22.76 -4.43
N ARG A 136 16.43 -22.32 -3.17
CA ARG A 136 17.69 -22.14 -2.44
C ARG A 136 18.28 -23.52 -2.14
N PHE A 137 19.56 -23.67 -2.44
CA PHE A 137 20.33 -24.81 -1.96
C PHE A 137 20.28 -24.86 -0.43
N CYS A 138 19.67 -25.93 0.09
CA CYS A 138 19.63 -26.21 1.52
C CYS A 138 21.01 -26.71 1.96
N TYR A 139 21.87 -25.82 2.45
CA TYR A 139 23.07 -26.21 3.19
C TYR A 139 22.69 -26.49 4.64
N GLN A 140 23.07 -27.66 5.15
CA GLN A 140 23.01 -27.95 6.57
C GLN A 140 24.40 -27.67 7.16
N LEU A 141 24.46 -26.91 8.25
CA LEU A 141 25.71 -26.72 8.98
C LEU A 141 26.09 -28.04 9.64
N TYR A 142 27.30 -28.53 9.37
CA TYR A 142 27.84 -29.75 10.01
C TYR A 142 28.08 -29.58 11.52
N ASN A 143 28.15 -28.32 11.99
CA ASN A 143 28.34 -27.99 13.39
C ASN A 143 27.02 -28.02 14.20
N LYS A 144 25.96 -28.64 13.67
CA LYS A 144 24.69 -28.76 14.39
C LYS A 144 24.78 -29.92 15.38
N ASP A 145 24.77 -29.59 16.66
CA ASP A 145 24.67 -30.59 17.73
C ASP A 145 23.22 -31.13 17.78
N ASN A 146 23.04 -32.32 17.21
CA ASN A 146 21.75 -33.01 17.20
C ASN A 146 21.34 -33.49 18.59
N TYR A 147 22.30 -33.81 19.47
CA TYR A 147 22.01 -34.22 20.84
C TYR A 147 21.42 -33.06 21.63
N ARG A 148 22.09 -31.91 21.62
CA ARG A 148 21.61 -30.66 22.24
C ARG A 148 20.25 -30.23 21.67
N SER A 149 20.08 -30.34 20.35
CA SER A 149 18.81 -30.00 19.69
C SER A 149 17.65 -30.89 20.18
N ASN A 150 17.89 -32.20 20.32
CA ASN A 150 16.90 -33.14 20.81
C ASN A 150 16.60 -32.92 22.30
N GLU A 151 17.62 -32.64 23.10
CA GLU A 151 17.47 -32.28 24.51
C GLU A 151 16.57 -31.06 24.68
N LEU A 152 16.83 -29.98 23.93
CA LEU A 152 16.00 -28.76 23.95
C LEU A 152 14.55 -29.05 23.55
N ARG A 153 14.34 -29.85 22.51
CA ARG A 153 12.99 -30.25 22.08
C ARG A 153 12.26 -31.06 23.16
N ASN A 154 12.95 -31.99 23.81
CA ASN A 154 12.38 -32.78 24.90
C ASN A 154 12.06 -31.90 26.12
N PHE A 155 12.92 -30.92 26.41
CA PHE A 155 12.68 -29.94 27.48
C PHE A 155 11.47 -29.05 27.17
N GLU A 156 11.33 -28.58 25.93
CA GLU A 156 10.16 -27.82 25.47
C GLU A 156 8.86 -28.64 25.62
N MET A 157 8.89 -29.92 25.23
CA MET A 157 7.76 -30.84 25.47
C MET A 157 7.43 -31.00 26.96
N ALA A 158 8.44 -31.06 27.83
CA ALA A 158 8.22 -31.14 29.28
C ALA A 158 7.59 -29.86 29.84
N ILE A 159 8.03 -28.68 29.39
CA ILE A 159 7.41 -27.39 29.75
C ILE A 159 5.93 -27.38 29.35
N GLN A 160 5.60 -27.84 28.14
CA GLN A 160 4.22 -27.83 27.67
C GLN A 160 3.33 -28.74 28.52
N LYS A 161 3.80 -29.95 28.84
CA LYS A 161 3.11 -30.86 29.77
C LYS A 161 2.91 -30.23 31.15
N HIS A 162 3.89 -29.49 31.64
CA HIS A 162 3.79 -28.79 32.93
C HIS A 162 2.78 -27.64 32.90
N ARG A 163 2.70 -26.88 31.80
CA ARG A 163 1.64 -25.86 31.60
C ARG A 163 0.26 -26.51 31.60
N GLU A 164 0.12 -27.62 30.90
CA GLU A 164 -1.13 -28.36 30.84
C GLU A 164 -1.57 -28.91 32.21
N TYR A 165 -0.63 -29.32 33.06
CA TYR A 165 -0.92 -29.74 34.43
C TYR A 165 -1.53 -28.61 35.25
N TYR A 166 -0.98 -27.39 35.20
CA TYR A 166 -1.58 -26.24 35.90
C TYR A 166 -2.96 -25.84 35.38
N LEU A 167 -3.22 -26.07 34.10
CA LEU A 167 -4.53 -25.79 33.50
C LEU A 167 -5.56 -26.86 33.87
N ASP A 168 -5.13 -28.05 34.28
CA ASP A 168 -6.02 -29.16 34.61
C ASP A 168 -6.65 -28.98 35.99
N LYS A 169 -7.99 -28.91 36.02
CA LYS A 169 -8.79 -28.86 37.25
C LYS A 169 -9.31 -30.22 37.68
N THR A 170 -9.21 -31.23 36.81
CA THR A 170 -9.75 -32.57 37.05
C THR A 170 -8.80 -33.46 37.85
N GLY A 171 -7.53 -33.06 37.95
CA GLY A 171 -6.48 -33.84 38.63
C GLY A 171 -6.08 -35.11 37.87
N THR A 172 -6.40 -35.20 36.58
CA THR A 172 -6.09 -36.37 35.74
C THR A 172 -4.65 -36.33 35.23
N LYS A 173 -4.11 -35.12 35.00
CA LYS A 173 -2.72 -34.94 34.57
C LYS A 173 -1.77 -35.05 35.75
N LYS A 174 -0.68 -35.78 35.56
CA LYS A 174 0.39 -35.92 36.56
C LYS A 174 1.38 -34.76 36.49
N PRO A 175 1.95 -34.32 37.62
CA PRO A 175 2.99 -33.30 37.62
C PRO A 175 4.27 -33.81 36.94
N VAL A 176 5.00 -32.92 36.28
CA VAL A 176 6.22 -33.24 35.54
C VAL A 176 7.43 -33.22 36.49
N PRO A 177 8.20 -34.32 36.64
CA PRO A 177 9.27 -34.42 37.63
C PRO A 177 10.36 -33.35 37.52
N ALA A 178 10.68 -32.93 36.30
CA ALA A 178 11.74 -31.94 36.03
C ALA A 178 11.48 -30.55 36.65
N PHE A 179 10.23 -30.25 37.02
CA PHE A 179 9.84 -28.97 37.60
C PHE A 179 9.39 -29.08 39.06
N LEU A 180 9.48 -30.28 39.66
CA LEU A 180 9.18 -30.47 41.06
C LEU A 180 10.34 -29.96 41.91
N ILE A 181 10.00 -29.22 42.96
CA ILE A 181 10.98 -28.85 43.98
C ILE A 181 11.32 -30.13 44.76
N PRO A 182 12.61 -30.45 44.95
CA PRO A 182 12.98 -31.62 45.75
C PRO A 182 12.41 -31.48 47.16
N LEU A 183 11.72 -32.53 47.59
CA LEU A 183 11.20 -32.64 48.96
C LEU A 183 12.37 -32.90 49.92
N SER A 184 12.18 -32.56 51.19
CA SER A 184 13.10 -33.04 52.22
C SER A 184 13.02 -34.56 52.35
N ASP A 185 14.13 -35.21 52.69
CA ASP A 185 14.18 -36.68 52.80
C ASP A 185 13.09 -37.22 53.73
N ALA A 186 12.80 -36.51 54.84
CA ALA A 186 11.73 -36.85 55.77
C ALA A 186 10.34 -36.82 55.13
N GLN A 187 10.06 -35.79 54.31
CA GLN A 187 8.80 -35.68 53.56
C GLN A 187 8.70 -36.77 52.47
N PHE A 188 9.79 -37.02 51.75
CA PHE A 188 9.84 -38.07 50.73
C PHE A 188 9.56 -39.46 51.31
N ILE A 189 10.21 -39.81 52.44
CA ILE A 189 9.97 -41.08 53.14
C ILE A 189 8.51 -41.15 53.60
N LYS A 190 7.97 -40.07 54.18
CA LYS A 190 6.57 -40.01 54.58
C LYS A 190 5.64 -40.28 53.40
N ASP A 191 5.77 -39.56 52.30
CA ASP A 191 4.87 -39.71 51.14
C ASP A 191 4.98 -41.09 50.47
N LYS A 192 6.17 -41.71 50.49
CA LYS A 192 6.41 -43.03 49.87
C LYS A 192 5.86 -44.20 50.70
N TYR A 193 5.89 -44.09 52.03
CA TYR A 193 5.53 -45.18 52.94
C TYR A 193 4.25 -44.94 53.75
N SER A 194 3.62 -43.77 53.61
CA SER A 194 2.28 -43.50 54.16
C SER A 194 1.22 -44.07 53.21
N ALA A 195 1.06 -45.38 53.23
CA ALA A 195 -0.08 -46.09 52.65
C ALA A 195 -0.89 -46.72 53.79
#